data_AF-A0A355B252-F1
#
_entry.id   AF-A0A355B252-F1
#
_cell.length_a   1.000
_cell.length_b   1.000
_cell.length_c   1.000
_cell.angle_alpha   90.00
_cell.angle_beta   90.00
_cell.angle_gamma   90.00
#
_symmetry.space_group_name_H-M   'P 1'
#
loop_
_entity.id
_entity.type
_entity.pdbx_description
1 polymer ?
#
loop_
_entity_poly.entity_id
_entity_poly.type
_entity_poly.pdbx_seq_one_letter_code
_entity_poly.pdbx_strand_id
1 'polypeptide(L)'
;MRKIRQLYDWVLGWADSHYGTSALAALSFTESIFFPLPPDPLLMALSLGKPRRAFFFAAVCSAASVIGGVVGYTIGLVLFDAIGKQILAFYGAMDKYLLVQDYFRTYDAWAVGIAGFTPIPYKVFTILAGVLDL
;
A
#
# COMPACT_ATOMS: atom_id res chain seq x y z
N MET A 1 16.35 7.91 -16.97
CA MET A 1 16.24 6.49 -17.39
C MET A 1 17.27 5.56 -16.72
N ARG A 2 18.53 5.97 -16.46
CA ARG A 2 19.56 5.11 -15.83
C ARG A 2 19.23 4.63 -14.40
N LYS A 3 18.65 5.48 -13.55
CA LYS A 3 18.31 5.15 -12.15
C LYS A 3 17.23 4.06 -12.03
N ILE A 4 16.22 4.09 -12.92
CA ILE A 4 15.15 3.08 -12.95
C ILE A 4 15.71 1.72 -13.39
N ARG A 5 16.60 1.72 -14.40
CA ARG A 5 17.31 0.50 -14.83
C ARG A 5 18.18 -0.07 -13.72
N GLN A 6 18.93 0.76 -13.01
CA GLN A 6 19.77 0.30 -11.88
C GLN A 6 18.93 -0.30 -10.75
N LEU A 7 17.77 0.28 -10.45
CA LEU A 7 16.82 -0.29 -9.48
C LEU A 7 16.23 -1.61 -9.99
N TYR A 8 15.89 -1.69 -11.27
CA TYR A 8 15.39 -2.91 -11.90
C TYR A 8 16.45 -4.04 -11.89
N ASP A 9 17.68 -3.74 -12.29
CA ASP A 9 18.80 -4.68 -12.28
C ASP A 9 19.16 -5.11 -10.85
N TRP A 10 19.06 -4.18 -9.88
CA TRP A 10 19.22 -4.48 -8.46
C TRP A 10 18.14 -5.45 -7.97
N VAL A 11 16.87 -5.18 -8.29
CA VAL A 11 15.74 -6.06 -7.96
C VAL A 11 15.93 -7.44 -8.61
N LEU A 12 16.29 -7.50 -9.89
CA LEU A 12 16.59 -8.76 -10.57
C LEU A 12 17.77 -9.52 -9.96
N GLY A 13 18.78 -8.81 -9.44
CA GLY A 13 19.91 -9.41 -8.71
C GLY A 13 19.49 -10.21 -7.46
N TRP A 14 18.33 -9.91 -6.88
CA TRP A 14 17.76 -10.70 -5.78
C TRP A 14 17.13 -12.02 -6.25
N ALA A 15 16.77 -12.15 -7.52
CA ALA A 15 16.19 -13.38 -8.07
C ALA A 15 17.22 -14.54 -8.10
N ASP A 16 18.50 -14.22 -8.29
CA ASP A 16 19.61 -15.17 -8.26
C ASP A 16 20.15 -15.45 -6.84
N SER A 17 19.73 -14.65 -5.86
CA SER A 17 20.13 -14.76 -4.46
C SER A 17 19.24 -15.75 -3.69
N HIS A 18 19.81 -16.43 -2.68
CA HIS A 18 19.06 -17.26 -1.73
C HIS A 18 17.97 -16.47 -0.98
N TYR A 19 18.11 -15.13 -0.92
CA TYR A 19 17.21 -14.21 -0.23
C TYR A 19 16.08 -13.63 -1.11
N GLY A 20 15.88 -14.12 -2.34
CA GLY A 20 14.86 -13.58 -3.24
C GLY A 20 13.44 -13.59 -2.65
N THR A 21 13.08 -14.64 -1.90
CA THR A 21 11.76 -14.74 -1.25
C THR A 21 11.56 -13.71 -0.12
N SER A 22 12.59 -13.48 0.70
CA SER A 22 12.54 -12.50 1.79
C SER A 22 12.56 -11.07 1.26
N ALA A 23 13.31 -10.82 0.18
CA ALA A 23 13.29 -9.55 -0.51
C ALA A 23 11.91 -9.24 -1.09
N LEU A 24 11.24 -10.24 -1.70
CA LEU A 24 9.88 -10.11 -2.19
C LEU A 24 8.88 -9.76 -1.08
N ALA A 25 8.96 -10.44 0.07
CA ALA A 25 8.12 -10.14 1.22
C ALA A 25 8.37 -8.72 1.76
N ALA A 26 9.63 -8.32 1.91
CA ALA A 26 9.99 -6.99 2.42
C ALA A 26 9.56 -5.87 1.45
N LEU A 27 9.77 -6.05 0.14
CA LEU A 27 9.33 -5.11 -0.90
C LEU A 27 7.80 -4.98 -0.88
N SER A 28 7.06 -6.10 -0.91
CA SER A 28 5.60 -6.07 -0.91
C SER A 28 5.00 -5.45 0.37
N PHE A 29 5.57 -5.75 1.53
CA PHE A 29 5.18 -5.15 2.81
C PHE A 29 5.41 -3.64 2.82
N THR A 30 6.61 -3.20 2.41
CA THR A 30 6.97 -1.76 2.42
C THR A 30 6.18 -0.99 1.36
N GLU A 31 5.96 -1.59 0.20
CA GLU A 31 5.16 -1.01 -0.89
C GLU A 31 3.70 -0.82 -0.49
N SER A 32 3.17 -1.68 0.39
CA SER A 32 1.83 -1.57 0.96
C SER A 32 1.72 -0.48 2.04
N ILE A 33 2.82 -0.10 2.71
CA ILE A 33 2.83 0.88 3.81
C ILE A 33 3.10 2.30 3.32
N PHE A 34 4.22 2.54 2.63
CA PHE A 34 4.68 3.91 2.34
C PHE A 34 5.32 4.09 0.96
N PHE A 35 5.15 3.10 0.07
CA PHE A 35 5.64 3.09 -1.31
C PHE A 35 7.16 3.23 -1.47
N PRO A 36 7.84 2.08 -1.59
CA PRO A 36 8.89 2.00 -2.61
C PRO A 36 8.69 0.77 -3.51
N LEU A 37 8.94 1.00 -4.81
CA LEU A 37 8.91 0.12 -6.00
C LEU A 37 7.96 -1.09 -6.02
N PRO A 38 7.21 -1.29 -7.13
CA PRO A 38 6.31 -2.43 -7.29
C PRO A 38 7.08 -3.77 -7.12
N PRO A 39 6.56 -4.72 -6.31
CA PRO A 39 7.16 -6.05 -6.15
C PRO A 39 7.01 -6.91 -7.41
N ASP A 40 6.16 -6.49 -8.36
CA ASP A 40 5.79 -7.20 -9.58
C ASP A 40 6.99 -7.67 -10.42
N PRO A 41 8.02 -6.85 -10.71
CA PRO A 41 9.17 -7.30 -11.49
C PRO A 41 9.96 -8.42 -10.80
N LEU A 42 10.06 -8.37 -9.46
CA LEU A 42 10.73 -9.40 -8.66
C LEU A 42 9.91 -10.68 -8.64
N LEU A 43 8.60 -10.56 -8.42
CA LEU A 43 7.67 -11.69 -8.44
C LEU A 43 7.71 -12.41 -9.78
N MET A 44 7.73 -11.64 -10.87
CA MET A 44 7.79 -12.16 -12.23
C MET A 44 9.11 -12.88 -12.50
N ALA A 45 10.25 -12.28 -12.12
CA ALA A 45 11.57 -12.91 -12.25
C ALA A 45 11.69 -14.22 -11.46
N LEU A 46 11.25 -14.24 -10.20
CA LEU A 46 11.26 -15.44 -9.36
C LEU A 46 10.33 -16.53 -9.90
N SER A 47 9.14 -16.14 -10.38
CA SER A 47 8.15 -17.08 -10.93
C SER A 47 8.60 -17.67 -12.26
N LEU A 48 9.26 -16.88 -13.13
CA LEU A 48 9.84 -17.38 -14.38
C LEU A 48 11.07 -18.26 -14.12
N GLY A 49 11.91 -17.92 -13.14
CA GLY A 49 13.09 -18.72 -12.77
C GLY A 49 12.75 -20.06 -12.10
N LYS A 50 11.66 -20.11 -11.31
CA LYS A 50 11.20 -21.32 -10.61
C LYS A 50 9.67 -21.48 -10.72
N PRO A 51 9.14 -21.87 -11.90
CA PRO A 51 7.70 -21.90 -12.16
C PRO A 51 6.92 -22.84 -11.23
N ARG A 52 7.54 -23.95 -10.80
CA ARG A 52 6.94 -24.85 -9.80
C ARG A 52 6.67 -24.20 -8.44
N ARG A 53 7.30 -23.06 -8.13
CA ARG A 53 7.11 -22.29 -6.90
C ARG A 53 6.38 -20.95 -7.13
N ALA A 54 5.86 -20.69 -8.32
CA ALA A 54 5.18 -19.43 -8.63
C ALA A 54 4.03 -19.12 -7.65
N PHE A 55 3.18 -20.11 -7.36
CA PHE A 55 2.09 -19.96 -6.38
C PHE A 55 2.57 -19.67 -4.96
N PHE A 56 3.73 -20.22 -4.58
CA PHE A 56 4.34 -19.93 -3.28
C PHE A 56 4.81 -18.47 -3.21
N PHE A 57 5.48 -17.97 -4.24
CA PHE A 57 5.90 -16.56 -4.29
C PHE A 57 4.70 -15.60 -4.31
N ALA A 58 3.65 -15.94 -5.06
CA ALA A 58 2.40 -15.18 -5.07
C ALA A 58 1.75 -15.15 -3.68
N ALA A 59 1.65 -16.29 -2.99
CA ALA A 59 1.08 -16.36 -1.63
C ALA A 59 1.90 -15.54 -0.63
N VAL A 60 3.23 -15.60 -0.69
CA VAL A 60 4.11 -14.79 0.17
C VAL A 60 3.92 -13.29 -0.10
N CYS A 61 3.86 -12.89 -1.36
CA CYS A 61 3.60 -11.50 -1.76
C CYS A 61 2.24 -11.02 -1.25
N SER A 62 1.17 -11.80 -1.48
CA SER A 62 -0.18 -11.45 -1.02
C SER A 62 -0.24 -11.35 0.51
N ALA A 63 0.35 -12.30 1.24
CA ALA A 63 0.38 -12.26 2.70
C ALA A 63 1.15 -11.04 3.22
N ALA A 64 2.34 -10.77 2.66
CA ALA A 64 3.13 -9.60 3.03
C ALA A 64 2.39 -8.29 2.74
N SER A 65 1.68 -8.21 1.62
CA SER A 65 0.88 -7.04 1.25
C SER A 65 -0.29 -6.82 2.20
N VAL A 66 -1.03 -7.88 2.55
CA VAL A 66 -2.14 -7.79 3.52
C VAL A 66 -1.63 -7.30 4.88
N ILE A 67 -0.53 -7.88 5.37
CA ILE A 67 0.07 -7.46 6.65
C ILE A 67 0.54 -6.00 6.56
N GLY A 68 1.17 -5.61 5.45
CA GLY A 68 1.57 -4.23 5.22
C GLY A 68 0.38 -3.27 5.18
N GLY A 69 -0.73 -3.66 4.56
CA GLY A 69 -1.98 -2.89 4.55
C GLY A 69 -2.57 -2.70 5.95
N VAL A 70 -2.59 -3.75 6.77
CA VAL A 70 -3.03 -3.66 8.18
C VAL A 70 -2.14 -2.70 8.97
N VAL A 71 -0.81 -2.82 8.81
CA VAL A 71 0.14 -1.90 9.47
C VAL A 71 -0.07 -0.47 8.98
N GLY A 72 -0.20 -0.25 7.67
CA GLY A 72 -0.47 1.06 7.09
C GLY A 72 -1.77 1.69 7.62
N TYR A 73 -2.83 0.89 7.76
CA TYR A 73 -4.10 1.33 8.36
C TYR A 73 -3.91 1.79 9.81
N THR A 74 -3.25 0.98 10.64
CA THR A 74 -2.99 1.33 12.05
C THR A 74 -2.11 2.58 12.19
N ILE A 75 -1.11 2.76 11.31
CA ILE A 75 -0.30 3.97 11.27
C ILE A 75 -1.19 5.17 10.91
N GLY A 76 -2.07 5.03 9.92
CA GLY A 76 -3.03 6.07 9.53
C GLY A 76 -3.90 6.53 10.70
N LEU A 77 -4.47 5.59 11.46
CA LEU A 77 -5.29 5.87 12.64
C LEU A 77 -4.52 6.68 13.69
N VAL A 78 -3.32 6.23 14.05
CA VAL A 78 -2.49 6.89 15.07
C VAL A 78 -2.02 8.27 14.59
N LEU A 79 -1.63 8.40 13.32
CA LEU A 79 -1.19 9.68 12.76
C LEU A 79 -2.34 10.69 12.68
N PHE A 80 -3.58 10.23 12.50
CA PHE A 80 -4.73 11.12 12.48
C PHE A 80 -4.97 11.81 13.81
N ASP A 81 -4.98 11.01 14.87
CA ASP A 81 -5.19 11.49 16.22
C ASP A 81 -4.08 12.45 16.64
N ALA A 82 -2.84 12.15 16.25
CA ALA A 82 -1.69 12.96 16.59
C ALA A 82 -1.59 14.27 15.79
N ILE A 83 -1.84 14.24 14.47
CA ILE A 83 -1.49 15.34 13.55
C ILE A 83 -2.67 15.70 12.64
N GLY A 84 -3.44 14.72 12.17
CA GLY A 84 -4.53 14.93 11.23
C GLY A 84 -5.60 15.90 11.77
N LYS A 85 -6.07 15.70 13.01
CA LYS A 85 -7.05 16.60 13.65
C LYS A 85 -6.57 18.05 13.71
N GLN A 86 -5.28 18.28 14.00
CA GLN A 86 -4.69 19.62 14.03
C GLN A 86 -4.61 20.24 12.63
N ILE A 87 -4.26 19.47 11.60
CA ILE A 87 -4.22 19.95 10.21
C ILE A 87 -5.63 20.32 9.73
N LEU A 88 -6.63 19.48 9.98
CA LEU A 88 -8.01 19.77 9.59
C LEU A 88 -8.59 20.98 10.31
N ALA A 89 -8.29 21.14 11.61
CA ALA A 89 -8.67 22.32 12.37
C ALA A 89 -7.98 23.58 11.83
N PHE A 90 -6.70 23.49 11.47
CA PHE A 90 -5.94 24.61 10.91
C PHE A 90 -6.48 25.06 9.55
N TYR A 91 -6.90 24.12 8.69
CA TYR A 91 -7.50 24.41 7.39
C TYR A 91 -9.01 24.73 7.44
N GLY A 92 -9.65 24.68 8.63
CA GLY A 92 -11.10 24.87 8.77
C GLY A 92 -11.94 23.81 8.05
N ALA A 93 -11.37 22.61 7.82
CA ALA A 93 -11.98 21.54 7.03
C ALA A 93 -12.76 20.52 7.89
N MET A 94 -12.92 20.80 9.19
CA MET A 94 -13.57 19.87 10.12
C MET A 94 -15.03 19.58 9.77
N ASP A 95 -15.77 20.57 9.26
CA ASP A 95 -17.17 20.36 8.85
C ASP A 95 -17.28 19.45 7.62
N LYS A 96 -16.32 19.55 6.70
CA LYS A 96 -16.24 18.66 5.53
C LYS A 96 -15.87 17.24 5.95
N TYR A 97 -15.01 17.10 6.96
CA TYR A 97 -14.66 15.81 7.54
C TYR A 97 -15.88 15.11 8.13
N LEU A 98 -16.67 15.80 8.96
CA LEU A 98 -17.89 15.26 9.55
C LEU A 98 -18.91 14.85 8.49
N LEU A 99 -19.08 15.66 7.45
CA LEU A 99 -19.95 15.34 6.32
C LEU A 99 -19.49 14.08 5.59
N VAL A 100 -18.18 13.96 5.30
CA VAL A 100 -17.60 12.77 4.69
C VAL A 100 -17.78 11.54 5.60
N GLN A 101 -17.53 11.67 6.91
CA GLN A 101 -17.73 10.61 7.89
C GLN A 101 -19.18 10.09 7.91
N ASP A 102 -20.17 10.98 7.78
CA ASP A 102 -21.58 10.61 7.73
C ASP A 102 -21.95 9.86 6.44
N TYR A 103 -21.41 10.31 5.30
CA TYR A 103 -21.52 9.57 4.04
C TYR A 103 -20.88 8.19 4.15
N PHE A 104 -19.70 8.08 4.76
CA PHE A 104 -19.04 6.78 4.92
C PHE A 104 -19.79 5.85 5.87
N ARG A 105 -20.37 6.34 6.98
CA ARG A 105 -21.27 5.54 7.83
C ARG A 105 -22.50 5.01 7.10
N THR A 106 -22.96 5.72 6.08
CA THR A 106 -24.17 5.36 5.32
C THR A 106 -23.86 4.40 4.17
N TYR A 107 -22.69 4.52 3.54
CA TYR A 107 -22.35 3.81 2.30
C TYR A 107 -21.21 2.77 2.44
N ASP A 108 -20.51 2.74 3.57
CA ASP A 108 -19.50 1.74 3.96
C ASP A 108 -18.57 1.36 2.77
N ALA A 109 -18.63 0.12 2.29
CA ALA A 109 -17.81 -0.41 1.20
C ALA A 109 -18.03 0.26 -0.16
N TRP A 110 -19.22 0.82 -0.42
CA TRP A 110 -19.52 1.49 -1.69
C TRP A 110 -18.82 2.84 -1.80
N ALA A 111 -18.65 3.55 -0.67
CA ALA A 111 -17.91 4.80 -0.66
C ALA A 111 -16.42 4.57 -0.99
N VAL A 112 -15.81 3.53 -0.42
CA VAL A 112 -14.42 3.11 -0.73
C VAL A 112 -14.31 2.63 -2.19
N GLY A 113 -15.31 1.91 -2.69
CA GLY A 113 -15.36 1.44 -4.08
C GLY A 113 -15.43 2.59 -5.09
N ILE A 114 -16.32 3.56 -4.89
CA ILE A 114 -16.50 4.72 -5.78
C ILE A 114 -15.31 5.68 -5.69
N ALA A 115 -14.73 5.86 -4.50
CA ALA A 115 -13.48 6.57 -4.30
C ALA A 115 -12.35 6.00 -5.17
N GLY A 116 -12.27 4.68 -5.30
CA GLY A 116 -11.29 4.00 -6.15
C GLY A 116 -11.43 4.28 -7.66
N PHE A 117 -12.59 4.78 -8.11
CA PHE A 117 -12.82 5.20 -9.50
C PHE A 117 -12.45 6.66 -9.78
N THR A 118 -12.09 7.43 -8.75
CA THR A 118 -11.50 8.76 -8.96
C THR A 118 -10.06 8.61 -9.46
N PRO A 119 -9.54 9.50 -10.32
CA PRO A 119 -8.14 9.48 -10.77
C PRO A 119 -7.15 9.90 -9.65
N ILE A 120 -7.50 9.60 -8.41
CA ILE A 120 -6.71 9.81 -7.21
C ILE A 120 -6.04 8.47 -6.89
N PRO A 121 -4.71 8.44 -6.66
CA PRO A 121 -4.01 7.19 -6.42
C PRO A 121 -4.62 6.46 -5.20
N TYR A 122 -5.02 5.19 -5.38
CA TYR A 122 -5.66 4.37 -4.34
C TYR A 122 -4.94 4.39 -2.98
N LYS A 123 -3.60 4.50 -2.97
CA LYS A 123 -2.79 4.55 -1.76
C LYS A 123 -2.88 5.86 -0.98
N VAL A 124 -3.15 6.97 -1.69
CA VAL A 124 -3.53 8.24 -1.05
C VAL A 124 -4.87 8.03 -0.35
N PHE A 125 -5.78 7.28 -0.97
CA PHE A 125 -7.07 6.93 -0.38
C PHE A 125 -6.96 6.02 0.84
N THR A 126 -6.08 5.02 0.88
CA THR A 126 -5.90 4.16 2.08
C THR A 126 -5.25 4.90 3.24
N ILE A 127 -4.28 5.77 2.97
CA ILE A 127 -3.71 6.64 4.02
C ILE A 127 -4.77 7.63 4.50
N LEU A 128 -5.54 8.23 3.57
CA LEU A 128 -6.66 9.11 3.92
C LEU A 128 -7.77 8.34 4.65
N ALA A 129 -8.04 7.07 4.36
CA ALA A 129 -9.07 6.29 5.03
C ALA A 129 -8.69 5.95 6.47
N GLY A 130 -7.43 5.55 6.71
CA GLY A 130 -6.90 5.43 8.07
C GLY A 130 -6.83 6.78 8.77
N VAL A 131 -6.57 7.86 8.04
CA VAL A 131 -6.69 9.23 8.57
C VAL A 131 -8.15 9.54 8.90
N LEU A 132 -9.12 9.10 8.13
CA LEU A 132 -10.51 9.54 8.29
C LEU A 132 -11.32 8.65 9.27
N ASP A 133 -10.70 7.63 9.87
CA ASP A 133 -11.34 6.61 10.71
C ASP A 133 -12.50 5.90 9.97
N LEU A 134 -12.21 5.55 8.72
CA LEU A 134 -13.09 4.83 7.79
C LEU A 134 -12.92 3.31 7.88
#